data_AF-A0A840PH01-F1
#
_entry.id   AF-A0A840PH01-F1
#
_cell.length_a   1.000
_cell.length_b   1.000
_cell.length_c   1.000
_cell.angle_alpha   90.00
_cell.angle_beta   90.00
_cell.angle_gamma   90.00
#
_symmetry.space_group_name_H-M   'P 1'
#
loop_
_entity.id
_entity.type
_entity.pdbx_description
1 polymer ?
#
loop_
_entity_poly.entity_id
_entity_poly.type
_entity_poly.pdbx_seq_one_letter_code
_entity_poly.pdbx_strand_id
1 'polypeptide(L)' 'MRRDPRAEKFHRALAATYLHGAPTQEVAAERLGLPFTSYRRYLAAGIERVCEDLWHRELYGAAGG' A
#
# COMPACT_ATOMS: atom_id res chain seq x y z
N MET A 1 12.15 10.97 11.22
CA MET A 1 11.38 10.07 10.36
C MET A 1 11.11 10.78 9.03
N ARG A 2 11.93 10.55 8.00
CA ARG A 2 11.74 11.21 6.71
C ARG A 2 10.57 10.53 6.02
N ARG A 3 9.47 11.23 5.73
CA ARG A 3 8.39 10.70 4.88
C ARG A 3 9.01 10.40 3.52
N ASP A 4 9.30 9.13 3.25
CA ASP A 4 9.77 8.70 1.95
C ASP A 4 8.64 8.97 0.93
N PRO A 5 8.84 9.83 -0.07
CA PRO A 5 7.84 10.09 -1.10
C PRO A 5 7.37 8.82 -1.84
N ARG A 6 8.16 7.73 -1.82
CA ARG A 6 7.74 6.41 -2.34
C ARG A 6 6.77 5.71 -1.41
N ALA A 7 7.01 5.75 -0.09
CA ALA A 7 6.10 5.15 0.89
C ALA A 7 4.70 5.79 0.84
N GLU A 8 4.63 7.09 0.57
CA GLU A 8 3.35 7.78 0.39
C GLU A 8 2.57 7.25 -0.83
N LYS A 9 3.25 6.95 -1.94
CA LYS A 9 2.61 6.38 -3.14
C LYS A 9 2.07 4.98 -2.89
N PHE A 10 2.80 4.16 -2.14
CA PHE A 10 2.35 2.81 -1.76
C PHE A 10 1.12 2.87 -0.86
N HIS A 11 1.17 3.74 0.15
CA HIS A 11 0.04 3.97 1.05
C HIS A 11 -1.21 4.41 0.27
N ARG A 12 -1.09 5.37 -0.65
CA ARG A 12 -2.22 5.84 -1.46
C ARG A 12 -2.81 4.72 -2.33
N ALA A 13 -1.97 3.88 -2.94
CA ALA A 13 -2.43 2.74 -3.73
C ALA A 13 -3.19 1.71 -2.86
N LEU A 14 -2.65 1.35 -1.69
CA LEU A 14 -3.31 0.45 -0.74
C LEU A 14 -4.65 1.01 -0.25
N ALA A 15 -4.69 2.28 0.15
CA ALA A 15 -5.90 2.93 0.65
C ALA A 15 -6.99 2.98 -0.43
N ALA A 16 -6.63 3.37 -1.66
CA ALA A 16 -7.58 3.40 -2.77
C ALA A 16 -8.14 2.00 -3.10
N THR A 17 -7.32 0.95 -2.98
CA THR A 17 -7.71 -0.43 -3.29
C THR A 17 -8.60 -1.05 -2.23
N TYR A 18 -8.18 -0.97 -0.96
CA TYR A 18 -8.77 -1.78 0.11
C TYR A 18 -9.62 -0.98 1.10
N LEU A 19 -9.44 0.35 1.18
CA LEU A 19 -10.12 1.18 2.18
C LEU A 19 -11.19 2.09 1.56
N HIS A 20 -11.03 2.50 0.30
CA HIS A 20 -11.93 3.45 -0.37
C HIS A 20 -12.92 2.81 -1.35
N GLY A 21 -13.03 1.48 -1.36
CA GLY A 21 -14.07 0.76 -2.09
C GLY A 21 -14.09 1.03 -3.59
N ALA A 22 -12.93 1.14 -4.24
CA ALA A 22 -12.90 1.18 -5.70
C ALA A 22 -13.43 -0.16 -6.26
N PRO A 23 -14.37 -0.15 -7.21
CA PRO A 23 -14.97 -1.38 -7.74
C PRO A 23 -13.98 -2.23 -8.53
N THR A 24 -12.93 -1.60 -9.07
CA THR A 24 -11.81 -2.26 -9.75
C THR A 24 -10.50 -1.54 -9.45
N GLN A 25 -9.38 -2.21 -9.72
CA GLN A 25 -8.05 -1.63 -9.57
C GLN A 25 -7.78 -0.52 -10.60
N GLU A 26 -8.34 -0.63 -11.80
CA GLU A 26 -8.27 0.39 -12.85
C GLU A 26 -8.96 1.68 -12.39
N VAL A 27 -10.15 1.58 -11.79
CA VAL A 27 -10.86 2.75 -11.21
C VAL A 27 -10.07 3.35 -10.04
N ALA A 28 -9.41 2.53 -9.23
CA ALA A 28 -8.51 3.04 -8.19
C ALA A 28 -7.32 3.81 -8.78
N ALA A 29 -6.73 3.33 -9.88
CA ALA A 29 -5.64 4.01 -10.57
C ALA A 29 -6.09 5.35 -11.18
N GLU A 30 -7.27 5.37 -11.81
CA GLU A 30 -7.88 6.59 -12.37
C GLU A 30 -8.14 7.63 -11.27
N ARG A 31 -8.72 7.24 -10.14
CA ARG A 31 -8.95 8.14 -8.98
C ARG A 31 -7.67 8.74 -8.42
N LEU A 32 -6.55 8.02 -8.55
CA LEU A 32 -5.23 8.50 -8.12
C LEU A 32 -4.49 9.28 -9.22
N GLY A 33 -5.04 9.38 -10.43
CA GLY A 33 -4.38 10.02 -11.57
C GLY A 33 -3.12 9.29 -12.03
N LEU A 34 -3.06 7.97 -11.87
CA LEU A 34 -1.90 7.15 -12.17
C LEU A 34 -2.12 6.27 -13.41
N PRO A 35 -1.08 6.09 -14.25
CA PRO A 35 -1.09 4.99 -15.21
C PRO A 35 -1.24 3.65 -14.48
N PHE A 36 -2.05 2.74 -15.03
CA PHE A 36 -2.38 1.47 -14.38
C PHE A 36 -1.13 0.62 -14.05
N THR A 37 -0.11 0.63 -14.91
CA THR A 37 1.17 -0.07 -14.67
C THR A 37 1.93 0.50 -13.47
N SER A 38 1.93 1.82 -13.30
CA SER A 38 2.54 2.48 -12.15
C SER A 38 1.77 2.19 -10.87
N TYR A 39 0.45 2.24 -10.94
CA TYR A 39 -0.43 1.84 -9.85
C TYR A 39 -0.15 0.41 -9.40
N ARG A 40 -0.12 -0.57 -10.32
CA ARG A 40 0.14 -1.97 -9.98
C ARG A 40 1.49 -2.16 -9.30
N ARG A 41 2.53 -1.46 -9.76
CA ARG A 41 3.85 -1.48 -9.13
C ARG A 41 3.82 -0.93 -7.70
N TYR A 42 3.08 0.16 -7.46
CA TYR A 42 2.95 0.74 -6.13
C TYR A 42 2.11 -0.13 -5.19
N LEU A 43 1.05 -0.76 -5.72
CA LEU A 43 0.21 -1.68 -4.98
C LEU A 43 1.01 -2.91 -4.54
N ALA A 44 1.77 -3.53 -5.45
CA ALA A 44 2.63 -4.68 -5.13
C ALA A 44 3.65 -4.35 -4.04
N ALA A 45 4.41 -3.25 -4.21
CA ALA A 45 5.39 -2.82 -3.22
C ALA A 45 4.74 -2.48 -1.85
N GLY A 46 3.54 -1.91 -1.86
CA GLY A 46 2.77 -1.66 -0.64
C GLY A 46 2.36 -2.95 0.07
N ILE A 47 1.87 -3.94 -0.68
CA ILE A 47 1.48 -5.25 -0.14
C ILE A 47 2.70 -5.96 0.47
N GLU A 48 3.82 -6.00 -0.25
CA GLU A 48 5.08 -6.59 0.25
C GLU A 48 5.48 -5.96 1.59
N ARG A 49 5.46 -4.62 1.68
CA ARG A 49 5.80 -3.90 2.90
C ARG A 49 4.85 -4.22 4.06
N VAL A 50 3.55 -4.29 3.80
CA VAL A 50 2.55 -4.66 4.83
C VAL A 50 2.77 -6.10 5.29
N CYS A 51 3.02 -7.03 4.36
CA CYS A 51 3.33 -8.41 4.69
C CYS A 51 4.58 -8.53 5.55
N GLU A 52 5.65 -7.81 5.22
CA GLU A 52 6.87 -7.76 6.04
C GLU A 52 6.58 -7.24 7.46
N ASP A 53 5.83 -6.14 7.58
CA ASP A 53 5.51 -5.55 8.88
C ASP A 53 4.62 -6.47 9.73
N LEU A 54 3.64 -7.13 9.11
CA LEU A 54 2.79 -8.12 9.79
C LEU A 54 3.59 -9.36 10.20
N TRP A 55 4.48 -9.84 9.35
CA TRP A 55 5.35 -10.98 9.66
C TRP A 55 6.33 -10.65 10.78
N HIS A 56 6.91 -9.45 10.77
CA HIS A 56 7.76 -8.99 11.86
C HIS A 56 6.99 -8.93 13.19
N ARG A 57 5.74 -8.45 13.16
CA ARG A 57 4.86 -8.45 14.33
C ARG A 57 4.52 -9.85 14.82
N GLU A 58 4.31 -10.81 13.92
CA GLU A 58 4.03 -12.20 14.28
C GLU A 58 5.26 -12.84 14.97
N LEU A 59 6.45 -12.63 14.42
CA LEU A 59 7.68 -13.25 14.92
C LEU A 59 8.20 -12.65 16.24
N TYR A 60 8.09 -11.34 16.41
CA TYR A 60 8.68 -10.62 17.55
C TYR A 60 7.63 -10.13 18.55
N GLY A 61 6.35 -10.44 18.31
CA GLY A 61 5.23 -9.79 18.98
C GLY A 61 5.05 -8.35 18.49
N ALA A 62 3.86 -7.77 18.72
CA ALA A 62 3.76 -6.32 18.74
C ALA A 62 4.64 -5.86 19.90
N ALA A 63 5.79 -5.25 19.63
CA ALA A 63 6.65 -4.74 20.70
C ALA A 63 5.79 -3.91 21.69
N GLY A 64 5.57 -4.47 22.88
CA GLY A 64 4.73 -3.91 23.94
C GLY A 64 3.33 -4.54 24.05
N GLY A 65 3.25 -5.68 24.73
CA GLY A 65 2.18 -5.98 25.68
C GLY A 65 2.71 -5.77 27.08
#